data_AF-A0A7W7RZX5-F1
#
_entry.id   AF-A0A7W7RZX5-F1
#
_cell.length_a   1.000
_cell.length_b   1.000
_cell.length_c   1.000
_cell.angle_alpha   90.00
_cell.angle_beta   90.00
_cell.angle_gamma   90.00
#
_symmetry.space_group_name_H-M   'P 1'
#
loop_
_entity.id
_entity.type
_entity.pdbx_description
1 polymer ?
#
loop_
_entity_poly.entity_id
_entity_poly.type
_entity_poly.pdbx_seq_one_letter_code
_entity_poly.pdbx_strand_id
1 'polypeptide(L)'
;MLDRFRLDGKVAIVTGASSGLGVAFEPGFFASEMTEQYAEGYMAWQLEHRVLMGRPGDPAELVAAAIFLASDAGSYVTGAVIPVDGGILIT
;
A
#
# COMPACT_ATOMS: atom_id res chain seq x y z
N MET A 1 -21.40 -4.78 8.41
CA MET A 1 -20.24 -3.85 8.29
C MET A 1 -19.22 -4.41 7.30
N LEU A 2 -18.83 -5.68 7.45
CA LEU A 2 -17.93 -6.38 6.51
C LEU A 2 -18.45 -6.42 5.07
N ASP A 3 -19.76 -6.34 4.86
CA ASP A 3 -20.39 -6.32 3.53
C ASP A 3 -19.86 -5.18 2.64
N ARG A 4 -19.41 -4.07 3.23
CA ARG A 4 -18.87 -2.93 2.48
C ARG A 4 -17.53 -3.21 1.81
N PHE A 5 -16.83 -4.27 2.21
CA PHE A 5 -15.55 -4.70 1.64
C PHE A 5 -15.73 -5.73 0.50
N ARG A 6 -16.96 -6.15 0.20
CA ARG A 6 -17.23 -7.11 -0.89
C ARG A 6 -16.96 -6.46 -2.25
N LEU A 7 -16.37 -7.24 -3.14
CA LEU A 7 -16.06 -6.84 -4.52
C LEU A 7 -16.95 -7.54 -5.56
N ASP A 8 -18.03 -8.19 -5.13
CA ASP A 8 -18.94 -8.91 -6.02
C ASP A 8 -19.48 -7.98 -7.12
N GLY A 9 -19.25 -8.34 -8.38
CA GLY A 9 -19.68 -7.57 -9.55
C GLY A 9 -18.89 -6.28 -9.82
N LYS A 10 -17.79 -6.02 -9.08
CA LYS A 10 -16.94 -4.83 -9.26
C LYS A 10 -15.70 -5.14 -10.10
N VAL A 11 -15.26 -4.17 -10.89
CA VAL A 11 -14.00 -4.20 -11.64
C VAL A 11 -13.18 -2.99 -11.22
N ALA A 12 -11.96 -3.23 -10.75
CA ALA A 12 -10.96 -2.19 -10.49
C ALA A 12 -9.87 -2.27 -11.57
N ILE A 13 -9.44 -1.11 -12.07
CA ILE A 13 -8.30 -1.01 -12.98
C ILE A 13 -7.16 -0.36 -12.19
N VAL A 14 -6.05 -1.07 -12.04
CA VAL A 14 -4.84 -0.56 -11.38
C VAL A 14 -3.91 0.00 -12.46
N THR A 15 -3.66 1.30 -12.42
CA THR A 15 -2.86 2.05 -13.39
C THR A 15 -2.09 3.15 -12.66
N GLY A 16 -0.92 3.55 -13.18
CA GLY A 16 -0.20 4.72 -12.69
C GLY A 16 -0.91 6.00 -13.14
N ALA A 17 -1.51 6.74 -12.20
CA ALA A 17 -2.25 7.96 -12.53
C ALA A 17 -1.31 9.17 -12.71
N SER A 18 -1.34 9.80 -13.88
CA SER A 18 -0.70 11.10 -14.11
C SER A 18 -1.64 12.30 -13.90
N SER A 19 -2.97 12.07 -13.81
CA SER A 19 -3.98 13.03 -13.31
C SER A 19 -5.39 12.38 -13.23
N GLY A 20 -6.25 12.89 -12.33
CA GLY A 20 -7.71 12.67 -12.33
C GLY A 20 -8.22 11.30 -11.81
N LEU A 21 -9.20 11.34 -10.90
CA LEU A 21 -10.04 10.21 -10.40
C LEU A 21 -9.34 8.98 -9.77
N GLY A 22 -8.02 8.96 -9.67
CA GLY A 22 -7.30 7.87 -9.01
C GLY A 22 -7.33 7.98 -7.49
N VAL A 23 -7.67 6.88 -6.82
CA VAL A 23 -7.24 6.61 -5.44
C VAL A 23 -5.87 5.96 -5.51
N ALA A 24 -4.91 6.48 -4.75
CA ALA A 24 -3.56 5.96 -4.70
C ALA A 24 -3.22 5.51 -3.28
N PHE A 25 -2.38 4.50 -3.17
CA PHE A 25 -1.71 4.16 -1.92
C PHE A 25 -0.21 4.09 -2.17
N GLU A 26 0.56 4.40 -1.14
CA GLU A 26 2.02 4.38 -1.20
C GLU A 26 2.53 3.15 -0.43
N PRO A 27 3.07 2.14 -1.12
CA PRO A 27 3.76 1.04 -0.48
C PRO A 27 5.10 1.50 0.10
N GLY A 28 5.37 1.12 1.35
CA GLY A 28 6.73 1.15 1.91
C GLY A 28 7.58 -0.02 1.42
N PHE A 29 8.40 -0.58 2.31
CA PHE A 29 9.25 -1.72 1.96
C PHE A 29 8.48 -3.05 2.00
N PHE A 30 8.28 -3.65 0.82
CA PHE A 30 7.73 -4.99 0.64
C PHE A 30 8.74 -5.89 -0.05
N ALA A 31 8.82 -7.15 0.36
CA ALA A 31 9.68 -8.13 -0.28
C ALA A 31 9.25 -8.35 -1.75
N SER A 32 10.18 -8.16 -2.67
CA SER A 32 10.01 -8.39 -4.11
C SER A 32 11.36 -8.59 -4.80
N GLU A 33 11.35 -9.11 -6.02
CA GLU A 33 12.54 -9.24 -6.88
C GLU A 33 13.29 -7.91 -7.04
N MET A 34 12.58 -6.78 -7.02
CA MET A 34 13.18 -5.45 -7.06
C MET A 34 14.02 -5.16 -5.82
N THR A 35 13.52 -5.53 -4.63
CA THR A 35 14.23 -5.27 -3.36
C THR A 35 15.46 -6.17 -3.16
N GLU A 36 15.59 -7.26 -3.91
CA GLU A 36 16.77 -8.13 -3.88
C GLU A 36 18.01 -7.46 -4.51
N GLN A 37 17.82 -6.41 -5.29
CA GLN A 37 18.91 -5.69 -5.98
C GLN A 37 19.63 -4.70 -5.05
N TYR A 38 19.13 -4.46 -3.85
CA TYR A 38 19.77 -3.56 -2.90
C TYR A 38 21.07 -4.15 -2.35
N ALA A 39 21.99 -3.25 -1.97
CA ALA A 39 23.21 -3.65 -1.29
C ALA A 39 22.91 -4.42 0.00
N GLU A 40 23.79 -5.37 0.34
CA GLU A 40 23.68 -6.14 1.57
C GLU A 40 23.52 -5.22 2.79
N GLY A 41 22.58 -5.55 3.67
CA GLY A 41 22.30 -4.77 4.88
C GLY A 41 21.47 -3.49 4.67
N TYR A 42 21.27 -3.01 3.43
CA TYR A 42 20.46 -1.81 3.15
C TYR A 42 19.04 -1.94 3.70
N MET A 43 18.36 -3.05 3.38
CA MET A 43 17.01 -3.29 3.85
C MET A 43 16.93 -3.43 5.36
N ALA A 44 17.86 -4.18 5.97
CA ALA A 44 17.90 -4.33 7.42
C ALA A 44 18.04 -2.97 8.13
N TRP A 45 18.92 -2.10 7.62
CA TRP A 45 19.10 -0.76 8.16
C TRP A 45 17.84 0.10 8.04
N GLN A 46 17.19 0.09 6.86
CA GLN A 46 15.95 0.83 6.63
C GLN A 46 14.83 0.36 7.58
N LEU A 47 14.67 -0.95 7.73
CA LEU A 47 13.67 -1.53 8.61
C LEU A 47 13.91 -1.17 10.07
N GLU A 48 15.16 -1.17 10.52
CA GLU A 48 15.52 -0.86 11.92
C GLU A 48 15.39 0.63 12.26
N HIS A 49 15.72 1.52 11.32
CA HIS A 49 15.88 2.96 11.62
C HIS A 49 14.78 3.86 11.05
N ARG A 50 14.05 3.41 10.02
CA ARG A 50 13.08 4.23 9.28
C ARG A 50 11.68 3.62 9.27
N VAL A 51 11.54 2.30 9.34
CA VAL A 51 10.20 1.70 9.41
C VAL A 51 9.78 1.57 10.88
N LEU A 52 8.79 2.34 11.32
CA LEU A 52 8.30 2.30 12.70
C LEU A 52 7.81 0.91 13.12
N MET A 53 7.27 0.13 12.19
CA MET A 53 6.85 -1.25 12.43
C MET A 53 8.02 -2.25 12.54
N GLY A 54 9.25 -1.84 12.21
CA GLY A 54 10.46 -2.66 12.34
C GLY A 54 10.53 -3.88 11.43
N ARG A 55 9.63 -3.99 10.44
CA ARG A 55 9.49 -5.16 9.56
C ARG A 55 9.06 -4.74 8.15
N PRO A 56 9.35 -5.56 7.12
CA PRO A 56 8.75 -5.34 5.82
C PRO A 56 7.24 -5.55 5.90
N GLY A 57 6.52 -4.94 4.97
CA GLY A 57 5.09 -5.18 4.78
C GLY A 57 4.80 -6.58 4.24
N ASP A 58 3.67 -7.14 4.66
CA ASP A 58 3.10 -8.37 4.09
C ASP A 58 2.29 -7.99 2.84
N PRO A 59 2.48 -8.62 1.67
CA PRO A 59 1.68 -8.36 0.47
C PRO A 59 0.16 -8.34 0.70
N ALA A 60 -0.36 -9.12 1.67
CA ALA A 60 -1.77 -9.10 2.05
C ALA A 60 -2.23 -7.72 2.58
N GLU A 61 -1.34 -6.92 3.16
CA GLU A 61 -1.61 -5.55 3.63
C GLU A 61 -1.86 -4.59 2.45
N LEU A 62 -1.12 -4.74 1.34
CA LEU A 62 -1.39 -4.00 0.09
C LEU A 62 -2.70 -4.43 -0.55
N VAL A 63 -2.97 -5.73 -0.58
CA VAL A 63 -4.23 -6.27 -1.10
C VAL A 63 -5.40 -5.74 -0.28
N ALA A 64 -5.29 -5.69 1.05
CA ALA A 64 -6.32 -5.14 1.92
C ALA A 64 -6.58 -3.65 1.63
N ALA A 65 -5.52 -2.86 1.43
CA ALA A 65 -5.66 -1.44 1.06
C ALA A 65 -6.33 -1.28 -0.31
N ALA A 66 -5.93 -2.08 -1.31
CA ALA A 66 -6.57 -2.08 -2.62
C ALA A 66 -8.05 -2.48 -2.55
N ILE A 67 -8.40 -3.51 -1.77
CA ILE A 67 -9.80 -3.92 -1.53
C ILE A 67 -10.57 -2.79 -0.88
N PHE A 68 -10.03 -2.16 0.17
CA PHE A 68 -10.67 -1.02 0.83
C PHE A 68 -11.03 0.07 -0.18
N LEU A 69 -10.05 0.53 -0.97
CA LEU A 69 -10.21 1.61 -1.94
C LEU A 69 -11.15 1.25 -3.09
N ALA A 70 -11.19 -0.02 -3.51
CA ALA A 70 -12.08 -0.49 -4.57
C ALA A 70 -13.50 -0.84 -4.08
N SER A 71 -13.70 -0.94 -2.78
CA SER A 71 -14.96 -1.34 -2.16
C SER A 71 -15.84 -0.15 -1.78
N ASP A 72 -17.05 -0.41 -1.28
CA ASP A 72 -17.92 0.68 -0.77
C ASP A 72 -17.39 1.27 0.53
N ALA A 73 -16.45 0.60 1.21
CA ALA A 73 -15.78 1.17 2.38
C ALA A 73 -14.94 2.41 2.02
N GLY A 74 -14.40 2.45 0.79
CA GLY A 74 -13.64 3.58 0.26
C GLY A 74 -14.49 4.65 -0.45
N SER A 75 -15.83 4.58 -0.41
CA SER A 75 -16.71 5.38 -1.27
C SER A 75 -16.62 6.90 -1.08
N TYR A 76 -15.95 7.36 -0.03
CA TYR A 76 -15.72 8.78 0.28
C TYR A 76 -14.22 9.13 0.39
N VAL A 77 -13.34 8.23 -0.08
CA VAL A 77 -11.90 8.43 -0.12
C VAL A 77 -11.52 8.71 -1.58
N THR A 78 -11.15 9.96 -1.87
CA THR A 78 -10.72 10.39 -3.21
C THR A 78 -9.74 11.55 -3.10
N GLY A 79 -8.83 11.68 -4.06
CA GLY A 79 -7.83 12.76 -4.10
C GLY A 79 -6.77 12.68 -3.00
N ALA A 80 -6.67 11.56 -2.30
CA ALA A 80 -5.68 11.31 -1.27
C ALA A 80 -4.76 10.14 -1.66
N VAL A 81 -3.51 10.22 -1.21
CA VAL A 81 -2.58 9.08 -1.18
C VAL A 81 -2.65 8.48 0.23
N ILE A 82 -2.97 7.20 0.33
CA ILE A 82 -3.03 6.48 1.62
C ILE A 82 -1.70 5.74 1.84
N PRO A 83 -0.90 6.08 2.87
CA PRO A 83 0.32 5.33 3.18
C PRO A 83 0.00 3.89 3.61
N VAL A 84 0.73 2.93 3.05
CA VAL A 84 0.73 1.51 3.43
C VAL A 84 2.19 1.08 3.57
N ASP A 85 2.85 1.65 4.57
CA ASP A 85 4.30 1.85 4.51
C ASP A 85 5.04 1.52 5.82
N GLY A 86 4.32 1.02 6.83
CA GLY A 86 4.89 0.73 8.14
C GLY A 86 5.38 1.98 8.89
N GLY A 87 4.93 3.17 8.49
CA GLY A 87 5.25 4.45 9.13
C GLY A 87 6.52 5.14 8.62
N ILE A 88 7.09 4.71 7.50
CA ILE A 88 8.34 5.27 6.98
C ILE A 88 8.22 6.75 6.56
N LEU A 89 7.08 7.18 6.04
CA LEU A 89 6.89 8.56 5.57
C LEU A 89 6.96 9.63 6.66
N ILE A 90 6.85 9.24 7.93
CA ILE A 90 6.82 10.15 9.07
C ILE A 90 8.10 10.11 9.92
N THR A 91 9.15 9.47 9.42
CA THR A 91 10.48 9.36 10.06
C THR A 91 11.59 9.81 9.12
#